data_AF-A0A199V334-F1
#
_entry.id   AF-A0A199V334-F1
#
_cell.length_a   1.000
_cell.length_b   1.000
_cell.length_c   1.000
_cell.angle_alpha   90.00
_cell.angle_beta   90.00
_cell.angle_gamma   90.00
#
_symmetry.space_group_name_H-M   'P 1'
#
loop_
_entity.id
_entity.type
_entity.pdbx_description
1 polymer ?
#
loop_
_entity_poly.entity_id
_entity_poly.type
_entity_poly.pdbx_seq_one_letter_code
_entity_poly.pdbx_strand_id
1 'polypeptide(L)'
;MPSAPSLPLSAAPMKSSSSSSSSFSPSPSPNPIESLSSFIHHHLSRLGSDLSARVEEGRRIAGAAAAAALAAQRPAIAAAAAPPREKRAFDLALSPEAVARTLTGTAVYTVSNSNNEFVLISDPNNSLRSLGLLCFRQEDAQSLLSQVQLRQPVLGKGARVVPITLDQVYMLKVEGIAFRFLPDPLQIKNALELKSSDLSKGFDGVPVFQSDLLVIKKKNRRYCPIYFQKEDIERELLKVSKASRGSGFSQQIMVGSLEDVLKKMEINDKNSGWDDLIFIPPGKSYTQHINEVAA
;
A
#
# COMPACT_ATOMS: atom_id res chain seq x y z
N MET A 1 -68.03 -24.03 -17.31
CA MET A 1 -68.06 -23.96 -15.84
C MET A 1 -66.61 -23.86 -15.35
N PRO A 2 -66.20 -22.71 -14.82
CA PRO A 2 -64.83 -22.37 -14.50
C PRO A 2 -64.40 -22.82 -13.10
N SER A 3 -63.08 -22.80 -12.93
CA SER A 3 -62.23 -23.21 -11.81
C SER A 3 -62.59 -22.65 -10.43
N ALA A 4 -62.37 -23.47 -9.39
CA ALA A 4 -62.24 -23.04 -8.00
C ALA A 4 -60.78 -23.23 -7.53
N PRO A 5 -60.16 -22.24 -6.87
CA PRO A 5 -58.79 -22.33 -6.37
C PRO A 5 -58.75 -22.91 -4.94
N SER A 6 -57.86 -23.86 -4.70
CA SER A 6 -57.54 -24.40 -3.37
C SER A 6 -56.35 -23.65 -2.76
N LEU A 7 -56.61 -22.95 -1.64
CA LEU A 7 -55.61 -22.40 -0.73
C LEU A 7 -55.09 -23.52 0.19
N PRO A 8 -53.78 -23.62 0.49
CA PRO A 8 -53.29 -24.53 1.52
C PRO A 8 -53.38 -23.92 2.93
N LEU A 9 -53.95 -24.71 3.84
CA LEU A 9 -54.02 -24.51 5.29
C LEU A 9 -52.63 -24.51 5.94
N SER A 10 -52.47 -23.64 6.95
CA SER A 10 -51.38 -23.65 7.92
C SER A 10 -51.72 -24.55 9.12
N ALA A 11 -50.73 -25.28 9.64
CA ALA A 11 -50.77 -25.90 10.95
C ALA A 11 -49.39 -25.82 11.61
N ALA A 12 -49.33 -25.18 12.78
CA ALA A 12 -48.16 -25.13 13.65
C ALA A 12 -48.21 -26.29 14.67
N PRO A 13 -47.07 -26.91 15.05
CA PRO A 13 -47.02 -27.75 16.23
C PRO A 13 -46.46 -27.03 17.46
N MET A 14 -47.04 -27.40 18.60
CA MET A 14 -46.79 -26.90 19.94
C MET A 14 -45.45 -27.40 20.52
N LYS A 15 -44.87 -26.59 21.42
CA LYS A 15 -43.70 -26.92 22.24
C LYS A 15 -44.05 -27.97 23.30
N SER A 16 -43.13 -28.89 23.55
CA SER A 16 -42.99 -29.57 24.83
C SER A 16 -41.52 -29.56 25.27
N SER A 17 -41.32 -29.36 26.55
CA SER A 17 -40.05 -29.16 27.25
C SER A 17 -39.65 -30.42 28.02
N SER A 18 -38.38 -30.83 27.99
CA SER A 18 -37.52 -31.06 29.19
C SER A 18 -36.25 -31.90 28.93
N SER A 19 -35.19 -31.53 29.67
CA SER A 19 -34.02 -32.28 30.19
C SER A 19 -32.94 -32.89 29.28
N SER A 20 -31.79 -32.20 29.28
CA SER A 20 -30.39 -32.65 29.51
C SER A 20 -29.88 -33.98 28.93
N SER A 21 -28.89 -33.89 28.04
CA SER A 21 -27.63 -34.65 28.14
C SER A 21 -26.54 -34.00 27.29
N SER A 22 -25.35 -33.91 27.87
CA SER A 22 -24.12 -33.38 27.29
C SER A 22 -23.59 -34.29 26.18
N SER A 23 -23.38 -33.74 24.98
CA SER A 23 -22.45 -34.30 24.01
C SER A 23 -21.70 -33.16 23.30
N PHE A 24 -20.38 -33.16 23.47
CA PHE A 24 -19.44 -32.28 22.79
C PHE A 24 -19.48 -32.60 21.29
N SER A 25 -19.88 -31.62 20.47
CA SER A 25 -19.67 -31.64 19.01
C SER A 25 -18.70 -30.51 18.68
N PRO A 26 -17.62 -30.76 17.91
CA PRO A 26 -16.65 -29.73 17.59
C PRO A 26 -17.27 -28.68 16.67
N SER A 27 -17.11 -27.41 17.02
CA SER A 27 -17.45 -26.30 16.13
C SER A 27 -16.65 -26.41 14.82
N PRO A 28 -17.24 -26.07 13.67
CA PRO A 28 -16.54 -26.10 12.40
C PRO A 28 -15.39 -25.07 12.43
N SER A 29 -14.18 -25.53 12.11
CA SER A 29 -13.04 -24.64 11.90
C SER A 29 -13.38 -23.65 10.78
N PRO A 30 -13.07 -22.35 10.93
CA PRO A 30 -13.33 -21.37 9.88
C PRO A 30 -12.48 -21.69 8.65
N ASN A 31 -13.14 -21.83 7.50
CA ASN A 31 -12.47 -22.09 6.22
C ASN A 31 -11.66 -20.86 5.81
N PRO A 32 -10.33 -20.97 5.61
CA PRO A 32 -9.48 -19.82 5.27
C PRO A 32 -9.86 -19.15 3.92
N ILE A 33 -10.60 -19.86 3.07
CA ILE A 33 -11.10 -19.37 1.77
C ILE A 33 -12.28 -18.40 1.94
N GLU A 34 -13.13 -18.60 2.95
CA GLU A 34 -14.23 -17.67 3.24
C GLU A 34 -13.72 -16.38 3.92
N SER A 35 -12.65 -16.48 4.71
CA SER A 35 -11.96 -15.30 5.27
C SER A 35 -11.31 -14.43 4.18
N LEU A 36 -10.74 -15.03 3.14
CA LEU A 36 -10.23 -14.27 1.98
C LEU A 36 -11.37 -13.69 1.12
N SER A 37 -12.45 -14.45 0.92
CA SER A 37 -13.64 -13.98 0.19
C SER A 37 -14.26 -12.75 0.87
N SER A 38 -14.46 -12.82 2.18
CA SER A 38 -15.01 -11.71 2.98
C SER A 38 -14.03 -10.54 3.09
N PHE A 39 -12.73 -10.79 3.20
CA PHE A 39 -11.70 -9.74 3.15
C PHE A 39 -11.73 -9.00 1.80
N ILE A 40 -11.71 -9.74 0.69
CA ILE A 40 -11.79 -9.16 -0.66
C ILE A 40 -13.12 -8.41 -0.85
N HIS A 41 -14.25 -8.97 -0.40
CA HIS A 41 -15.55 -8.30 -0.46
C HIS A 41 -15.63 -7.04 0.42
N HIS A 42 -15.06 -7.05 1.62
CA HIS A 42 -15.02 -5.88 2.51
C HIS A 42 -14.15 -4.77 1.93
N HIS A 43 -13.00 -5.11 1.33
CA HIS A 43 -12.12 -4.14 0.69
C HIS A 43 -12.66 -3.61 -0.65
N LEU A 44 -13.43 -4.42 -1.39
CA LEU A 44 -14.15 -3.97 -2.58
C LEU A 44 -15.38 -3.11 -2.22
N SER A 45 -16.11 -3.42 -1.15
CA SER A 45 -17.29 -2.64 -0.74
C SER A 45 -16.91 -1.26 -0.18
N ARG A 46 -15.78 -1.18 0.54
CA ARG A 46 -15.22 0.10 1.02
C ARG A 46 -14.67 0.99 -0.11
N LEU A 47 -14.48 0.41 -1.30
CA LEU A 47 -14.02 1.11 -2.51
C LEU A 47 -15.07 2.07 -3.10
N GLY A 48 -16.36 1.78 -2.94
CA GLY A 48 -17.44 2.64 -3.43
C GLY A 48 -17.68 3.88 -2.56
N SER A 49 -17.40 3.79 -1.26
CA SER A 49 -17.71 4.85 -0.28
C SER A 49 -16.67 5.99 -0.28
N ASP A 50 -15.38 5.67 -0.48
CA ASP A 50 -14.28 6.65 -0.38
C ASP A 50 -14.10 7.47 -1.67
N LEU A 51 -14.59 6.98 -2.81
CA LEU A 51 -14.55 7.69 -4.09
C LEU A 51 -15.60 8.80 -4.19
N SER A 52 -16.75 8.66 -3.50
CA SER A 52 -17.78 9.71 -3.47
C SER A 52 -17.31 10.96 -2.71
N ALA A 53 -16.59 10.78 -1.60
CA ALA A 53 -16.14 11.88 -0.76
C ALA A 53 -15.04 12.74 -1.40
N ARG A 54 -14.23 12.18 -2.31
CA ARG A 54 -13.12 12.90 -2.96
C ARG A 54 -13.53 13.64 -4.24
N VAL A 55 -14.71 13.37 -4.80
CA VAL A 55 -15.21 14.04 -6.02
C VAL A 55 -15.88 15.38 -5.70
N GLU A 56 -16.48 15.55 -4.52
CA GLU A 56 -17.14 16.82 -4.15
C GLU A 56 -16.16 17.91 -3.67
N GLU A 57 -15.04 17.53 -3.02
CA GLU A 57 -14.03 18.48 -2.53
C GLU A 57 -13.20 19.11 -3.67
N GLY A 58 -12.98 18.37 -4.77
CA GLY A 58 -12.20 18.83 -5.92
C GLY A 58 -12.88 19.92 -6.76
N ARG A 59 -14.18 20.18 -6.57
CA ARG A 59 -14.94 21.17 -7.36
C ARG A 59 -15.04 22.55 -6.71
N ARG A 60 -14.66 22.70 -5.43
CA ARG A 60 -14.75 23.99 -4.70
C ARG A 60 -13.44 24.78 -4.61
N ILE A 61 -12.28 24.17 -4.86
CA ILE A 61 -10.98 24.85 -4.71
C ILE A 61 -10.49 25.49 -6.04
N ALA A 62 -11.08 25.10 -7.17
CA ALA A 62 -10.76 25.69 -8.49
C ALA A 62 -11.43 27.07 -8.76
N GLY A 63 -12.22 27.61 -7.82
CA GLY A 63 -12.92 28.89 -7.97
C GLY A 63 -12.34 30.08 -7.20
N ALA A 64 -11.35 29.88 -6.33
CA ALA A 64 -10.89 30.93 -5.39
C ALA A 64 -9.47 31.46 -5.64
N ALA A 65 -8.72 30.92 -6.62
CA ALA A 65 -7.34 31.31 -6.90
C ALA A 65 -7.16 32.32 -8.05
N ALA A 66 -8.26 32.93 -8.54
CA ALA A 66 -8.24 33.87 -9.67
C ALA A 66 -8.43 35.36 -9.29
N ALA A 67 -8.38 35.73 -8.00
CA ALA A 67 -8.74 37.10 -7.56
C ALA A 67 -7.67 37.86 -6.74
N ALA A 68 -6.43 37.36 -6.60
CA ALA A 68 -5.41 38.01 -5.77
C ALA A 68 -4.13 38.44 -6.52
N ALA A 69 -4.19 38.62 -7.84
CA ALA A 69 -3.04 39.03 -8.67
C ALA A 69 -3.12 40.47 -9.23
N LEU A 70 -3.83 41.37 -8.54
CA LEU A 70 -3.97 42.78 -8.94
C LEU A 70 -3.87 43.71 -7.73
N ALA A 71 -2.68 43.84 -7.14
CA ALA A 71 -2.26 45.05 -6.40
C ALA A 71 -0.83 44.89 -5.85
N ALA A 72 0.14 45.50 -6.52
CA ALA A 72 1.23 46.29 -5.92
C ALA A 72 2.29 46.58 -6.99
N GLN A 73 2.22 47.77 -7.57
CA GLN A 73 3.31 48.35 -8.34
C GLN A 73 4.18 49.23 -7.42
N ARG A 74 5.46 49.33 -7.82
CA ARG A 74 6.35 50.52 -7.81
C ARG A 74 7.50 50.61 -6.75
N PRO A 75 8.58 51.38 -7.05
CA PRO A 75 9.92 50.80 -7.33
C PRO A 75 11.07 51.45 -6.52
N ALA A 76 12.32 50.98 -6.69
CA ALA A 76 13.51 51.85 -6.85
C ALA A 76 14.83 51.08 -7.08
N ILE A 77 15.60 51.64 -8.03
CA ILE A 77 17.07 51.79 -8.19
C ILE A 77 18.02 50.58 -8.29
N ALA A 78 18.93 50.74 -9.26
CA ALA A 78 19.91 49.80 -9.78
C ALA A 78 21.28 49.90 -9.07
N ALA A 79 21.98 48.77 -9.00
CA ALA A 79 23.44 48.71 -9.00
C ALA A 79 23.90 47.36 -9.55
N ALA A 80 24.83 47.40 -10.50
CA ALA A 80 25.38 46.27 -11.24
C ALA A 80 26.47 45.52 -10.45
N ALA A 81 26.47 44.18 -10.50
CA ALA A 81 27.64 43.33 -10.32
C ALA A 81 27.39 41.90 -10.85
N ALA A 82 28.47 41.27 -11.33
CA ALA A 82 28.59 40.06 -12.17
C ALA A 82 27.78 38.80 -11.76
N PRO A 83 27.50 37.85 -12.69
CA PRO A 83 26.61 36.73 -12.43
C PRO A 83 27.30 35.67 -11.57
N PRO A 84 26.73 35.26 -10.42
CA PRO A 84 27.02 33.95 -9.88
C PRO A 84 26.31 32.91 -10.74
N ARG A 85 26.99 31.82 -11.07
CA ARG A 85 26.41 30.66 -11.78
C ARG A 85 25.17 30.16 -11.04
N GLU A 86 24.00 30.54 -11.53
CA GLU A 86 22.72 30.02 -11.09
C GLU A 86 22.64 28.53 -11.46
N LYS A 87 22.90 27.66 -10.48
CA LYS A 87 22.32 26.33 -10.50
C LYS A 87 20.82 26.52 -10.35
N ARG A 88 20.10 26.33 -11.46
CA ARG A 88 18.64 26.49 -11.63
C ARG A 88 17.88 26.12 -10.35
N ALA A 89 17.25 27.11 -9.73
CA ALA A 89 16.48 27.01 -8.50
C ALA A 89 15.05 26.47 -8.74
N PHE A 90 14.88 25.51 -9.64
CA PHE A 90 13.58 24.87 -9.94
C PHE A 90 13.57 23.35 -9.80
N ASP A 91 14.65 22.75 -9.31
CA ASP A 91 14.66 21.35 -8.87
C ASP A 91 14.40 21.32 -7.36
N LEU A 92 13.13 21.48 -6.99
CA LEU A 92 12.68 21.43 -5.59
C LEU A 92 12.34 19.98 -5.19
N ALA A 93 11.77 19.20 -6.11
CA ALA A 93 11.43 17.79 -5.94
C ALA A 93 12.61 16.85 -6.23
N LEU A 94 12.64 15.68 -5.58
CA LEU A 94 13.44 14.56 -6.08
C LEU A 94 12.92 14.18 -7.48
N SER A 95 13.82 13.98 -8.44
CA SER A 95 13.40 13.50 -9.76
C SER A 95 12.73 12.13 -9.62
N PRO A 96 11.72 11.80 -10.45
CA PRO A 96 11.08 10.49 -10.41
C PRO A 96 12.09 9.33 -10.54
N GLU A 97 13.15 9.51 -11.31
CA GLU A 97 14.26 8.56 -11.43
C GLU A 97 15.05 8.40 -10.12
N ALA A 98 15.21 9.47 -9.34
CA ALA A 98 15.85 9.40 -8.03
C ALA A 98 14.98 8.64 -7.01
N VAL A 99 13.67 8.87 -7.02
CA VAL A 99 12.71 8.12 -6.19
C VAL A 99 12.66 6.65 -6.61
N ALA A 100 12.59 6.37 -7.92
CA ALA A 100 12.62 5.00 -8.44
C ALA A 100 13.86 4.23 -7.95
N ARG A 101 15.05 4.87 -7.95
CA ARG A 101 16.29 4.25 -7.47
C ARG A 101 16.26 3.87 -5.99
N THR A 102 15.47 4.53 -5.15
CA THR A 102 15.38 4.13 -3.73
C THR A 102 14.53 2.89 -3.52
N LEU A 103 13.67 2.55 -4.49
CA LEU A 103 12.79 1.39 -4.50
C LEU A 103 13.44 0.14 -5.12
N THR A 104 14.61 0.29 -5.73
CA THR A 104 15.30 -0.78 -6.44
C THR A 104 15.51 -2.01 -5.57
N GLY A 105 15.25 -3.19 -6.16
CA GLY A 105 15.52 -4.47 -5.51
C GLY A 105 14.41 -4.99 -4.59
N THR A 106 13.35 -4.21 -4.36
CA THR A 106 12.13 -4.72 -3.72
C THR A 106 11.21 -5.32 -4.77
N ALA A 107 10.94 -6.62 -4.67
CA ALA A 107 10.02 -7.31 -5.58
C ALA A 107 8.59 -7.32 -5.02
N VAL A 108 7.63 -7.14 -5.91
CA VAL A 108 6.21 -7.45 -5.73
C VAL A 108 5.78 -8.43 -6.81
N TYR A 109 4.66 -9.11 -6.59
CA TYR A 109 4.21 -10.21 -7.43
C TYR A 109 2.88 -9.86 -8.08
N THR A 110 2.74 -10.20 -9.34
CA THR A 110 1.50 -10.01 -10.08
C THR A 110 1.21 -11.22 -10.95
N VAL A 111 -0.03 -11.33 -11.41
CA VAL A 111 -0.44 -12.41 -12.31
C VAL A 111 -0.39 -11.89 -13.73
N SER A 112 0.31 -12.61 -14.60
CA SER A 112 0.37 -12.32 -16.03
C SER A 112 -0.19 -13.47 -16.85
N ASN A 113 -0.68 -13.18 -18.05
CA ASN A 113 -1.13 -14.20 -19.00
C ASN A 113 0.08 -14.87 -19.73
N SER A 114 -0.20 -15.74 -20.70
CA SER A 114 0.83 -16.39 -21.52
C SER A 114 1.68 -15.43 -22.36
N ASN A 115 1.17 -14.23 -22.64
CA ASN A 115 1.86 -13.17 -23.38
C ASN A 115 2.66 -12.22 -22.48
N ASN A 116 2.73 -12.49 -21.17
CA ASN A 116 3.37 -11.66 -20.15
C ASN A 116 2.65 -10.32 -19.92
N GLU A 117 1.38 -10.22 -20.26
CA GLU A 117 0.56 -9.04 -19.97
C GLU A 117 -0.10 -9.18 -18.60
N PHE A 118 -0.24 -8.08 -17.87
CA PHE A 118 -0.89 -8.10 -16.56
C PHE A 118 -2.35 -8.51 -16.69
N VAL A 119 -2.79 -9.40 -15.79
CA VAL A 119 -4.21 -9.67 -15.61
C VAL A 119 -4.84 -8.51 -14.87
N LEU A 120 -5.83 -7.88 -15.50
CA LEU A 120 -6.55 -6.73 -14.96
C LEU A 120 -7.97 -7.13 -14.55
N ILE A 121 -8.47 -6.46 -13.53
CA ILE A 121 -9.85 -6.58 -13.04
C ILE A 121 -10.60 -5.34 -13.53
N SER A 122 -11.58 -5.54 -14.40
CA SER A 122 -12.50 -4.47 -14.80
C SER A 122 -13.63 -4.37 -13.78
N ASP A 123 -13.96 -3.16 -13.36
CA ASP A 123 -15.16 -2.92 -12.54
C ASP A 123 -16.39 -2.85 -13.45
N PRO A 124 -17.38 -3.74 -13.29
CA PRO A 124 -18.61 -3.70 -14.11
C PRO A 124 -19.43 -2.42 -13.89
N ASN A 125 -19.25 -1.72 -12.76
CA ASN A 125 -19.96 -0.48 -12.45
C ASN A 125 -19.18 0.78 -12.86
N ASN A 126 -17.88 0.66 -13.07
CA ASN A 126 -17.00 1.76 -13.46
C ASN A 126 -16.14 1.34 -14.66
N SER A 127 -16.71 1.49 -15.85
CA SER A 127 -16.12 1.09 -17.13
C SER A 127 -14.86 1.89 -17.53
N LEU A 128 -14.44 2.88 -16.72
CA LEU A 128 -13.40 3.85 -17.09
C LEU A 128 -11.99 3.52 -16.56
N ARG A 129 -11.83 2.55 -15.66
CA ARG A 129 -10.52 2.17 -15.11
C ARG A 129 -10.41 0.66 -14.89
N SER A 130 -9.42 0.03 -15.50
CA SER A 130 -9.02 -1.35 -15.18
C SER A 130 -8.09 -1.37 -13.97
N LEU A 131 -8.16 -2.40 -13.13
CA LEU A 131 -7.38 -2.51 -11.90
C LEU A 131 -6.35 -3.65 -11.99
N GLY A 132 -5.06 -3.33 -11.86
CA GLY A 132 -4.00 -4.30 -11.68
C GLY A 132 -3.69 -4.52 -10.20
N LEU A 133 -3.47 -5.77 -9.78
CA LEU A 133 -3.09 -6.12 -8.41
C LEU A 133 -1.59 -6.46 -8.31
N LEU A 134 -0.93 -5.93 -7.28
CA LEU A 134 0.48 -6.13 -6.97
C LEU A 134 0.62 -6.62 -5.53
N CYS A 135 0.95 -7.88 -5.34
CA CYS A 135 1.03 -8.51 -4.03
C CYS A 135 2.45 -8.43 -3.45
N PHE A 136 2.60 -8.05 -2.19
CA PHE A 136 3.90 -8.11 -1.49
C PHE A 136 4.30 -9.55 -1.15
N ARG A 137 3.34 -10.48 -1.13
CA ARG A 137 3.57 -11.91 -0.90
C ARG A 137 3.30 -12.72 -2.16
N GLN A 138 4.18 -13.67 -2.42
CA GLN A 138 4.02 -14.55 -3.57
C GLN A 138 2.81 -15.48 -3.40
N GLU A 139 2.57 -15.97 -2.18
CA GLU A 139 1.42 -16.83 -1.87
C GLU A 139 0.07 -16.16 -2.18
N ASP A 140 -0.02 -14.85 -1.96
CA ASP A 140 -1.24 -14.08 -2.25
C ASP A 140 -1.44 -13.94 -3.77
N ALA A 141 -0.36 -13.72 -4.53
CA ALA A 141 -0.41 -13.73 -5.99
C ALA A 141 -0.75 -15.13 -6.57
N GLN A 142 -0.30 -16.21 -5.93
CA GLN A 142 -0.68 -17.57 -6.31
C GLN A 142 -2.16 -17.86 -6.04
N SER A 143 -2.67 -17.33 -4.93
CA SER A 143 -4.10 -17.41 -4.60
C SER A 143 -4.95 -16.64 -5.63
N LEU A 144 -4.48 -15.44 -6.04
CA LEU A 144 -5.10 -14.68 -7.12
C LEU A 144 -5.07 -15.45 -8.46
N LEU A 145 -3.94 -16.07 -8.81
CA LEU A 145 -3.82 -16.90 -10.00
C LEU A 145 -4.84 -18.05 -10.00
N SER A 146 -5.00 -18.74 -8.87
CA SER A 146 -5.98 -19.81 -8.70
C SER A 146 -7.41 -19.30 -8.95
N GLN A 147 -7.73 -18.09 -8.46
CA GLN A 147 -9.03 -17.47 -8.71
C GLN A 147 -9.23 -17.09 -10.19
N VAL A 148 -8.19 -16.59 -10.86
CA VAL A 148 -8.24 -16.27 -12.30
C VAL A 148 -8.49 -17.53 -13.12
N GLN A 149 -7.80 -18.63 -12.81
CA GLN A 149 -7.98 -19.92 -13.48
C GLN A 149 -9.38 -20.50 -13.27
N LEU A 150 -9.94 -20.35 -12.07
CA LEU A 150 -11.29 -20.82 -11.75
C LEU A 150 -12.37 -20.01 -12.48
N ARG A 151 -12.27 -18.67 -12.46
CA ARG A 151 -13.32 -17.78 -12.97
C ARG A 151 -13.24 -17.53 -14.47
N GLN A 152 -12.03 -17.52 -15.03
CA GLN A 152 -11.80 -17.26 -16.44
C GLN A 152 -10.79 -18.26 -17.01
N PRO A 153 -11.24 -19.48 -17.38
CA PRO A 153 -10.37 -20.52 -17.92
C PRO A 153 -9.58 -20.07 -19.17
N VAL A 154 -10.11 -19.14 -19.96
CA VAL A 154 -9.45 -18.59 -21.16
C VAL A 154 -8.23 -17.74 -20.78
N LEU A 155 -8.37 -16.81 -19.84
CA LEU A 155 -7.24 -16.01 -19.35
C LEU A 155 -6.29 -16.82 -18.45
N GLY A 156 -6.84 -17.79 -17.71
CA GLY A 156 -6.09 -18.65 -16.81
C GLY A 156 -5.15 -19.62 -17.52
N LYS A 157 -5.41 -19.95 -18.79
CA LYS A 157 -4.57 -20.87 -19.57
C LYS A 157 -3.22 -20.20 -19.86
N GLY A 158 -2.17 -20.68 -19.19
CA GLY A 158 -0.82 -20.12 -19.31
C GLY A 158 -0.59 -18.88 -18.44
N ALA A 159 -1.55 -18.50 -17.59
CA ALA A 159 -1.33 -17.47 -16.60
C ALA A 159 -0.35 -17.95 -15.52
N ARG A 160 0.50 -17.03 -15.06
CA ARG A 160 1.53 -17.31 -14.05
C ARG A 160 1.82 -16.10 -13.19
N VAL A 161 2.33 -16.36 -12.00
CA VAL A 161 2.86 -15.32 -11.12
C VAL A 161 4.22 -14.86 -11.63
N VAL A 162 4.40 -13.55 -11.77
CA VAL A 162 5.63 -12.91 -12.22
C VAL A 162 6.08 -11.89 -11.17
N PRO A 163 7.36 -11.93 -10.75
CA PRO A 163 7.93 -10.87 -9.94
C PRO A 163 8.20 -9.62 -10.78
N ILE A 164 7.86 -8.46 -10.25
CA ILE A 164 8.19 -7.13 -10.79
C ILE A 164 8.77 -6.28 -9.67
N THR A 165 9.71 -5.39 -9.97
CA THR A 165 10.32 -4.55 -8.94
C THR A 165 9.53 -3.26 -8.70
N LEU A 166 9.57 -2.74 -7.47
CA LEU A 166 8.84 -1.52 -7.12
C LEU A 166 9.30 -0.29 -7.91
N ASP A 167 10.57 -0.21 -8.28
CA ASP A 167 11.09 0.86 -9.15
C ASP A 167 10.45 0.82 -10.55
N GLN A 168 10.26 -0.38 -11.11
CA GLN A 168 9.56 -0.56 -12.38
C GLN A 168 8.09 -0.17 -12.23
N VAL A 169 7.41 -0.67 -11.20
CA VAL A 169 6.01 -0.33 -10.91
C VAL A 169 5.81 1.17 -10.75
N TYR A 170 6.69 1.84 -10.03
CA TYR A 170 6.64 3.29 -9.82
C TYR A 170 6.75 4.06 -11.14
N MET A 171 7.51 3.54 -12.11
CA MET A 171 7.65 4.12 -13.45
C MET A 171 6.55 3.71 -14.43
N LEU A 172 5.72 2.70 -14.11
CA LEU A 172 4.61 2.29 -14.95
C LEU A 172 3.50 3.34 -14.93
N LYS A 173 3.51 4.23 -15.91
CA LYS A 173 2.40 5.14 -16.22
C LYS A 173 1.62 4.57 -17.40
N VAL A 174 0.46 3.98 -17.10
CA VAL A 174 -0.46 3.44 -18.10
C VAL A 174 -1.79 4.16 -17.99
N GLU A 175 -2.26 4.71 -19.11
CA GLU A 175 -3.55 5.38 -19.15
C GLU A 175 -4.68 4.36 -18.95
N GLY A 176 -5.68 4.73 -18.15
CA GLY A 176 -6.87 3.88 -17.95
C GLY A 176 -6.67 2.68 -17.02
N ILE A 177 -5.48 2.49 -16.44
CA ILE A 177 -5.21 1.41 -15.48
C ILE A 177 -4.76 2.00 -14.14
N ALA A 178 -5.35 1.52 -13.05
CA ALA A 178 -4.87 1.78 -11.70
C ALA A 178 -4.19 0.52 -11.16
N PHE A 179 -3.05 0.67 -10.47
CA PHE A 179 -2.44 -0.42 -9.74
C PHE A 179 -2.75 -0.29 -8.25
N ARG A 180 -3.04 -1.42 -7.60
CA ARG A 180 -3.22 -1.50 -6.15
C ARG A 180 -2.23 -2.48 -5.56
N PHE A 181 -1.55 -2.04 -4.52
CA PHE A 181 -0.79 -2.94 -3.68
C PHE A 181 -1.70 -3.75 -2.77
N LEU A 182 -1.38 -5.04 -2.65
CA LEU A 182 -1.90 -5.93 -1.63
C LEU A 182 -0.77 -6.17 -0.61
N PRO A 183 -0.80 -5.50 0.54
CA PRO A 183 0.24 -5.61 1.56
C PRO A 183 0.18 -6.96 2.27
N ASP A 184 1.31 -7.36 2.87
CA ASP A 184 1.37 -8.54 3.73
C ASP A 184 0.43 -8.35 4.96
N PRO A 185 -0.56 -9.24 5.17
CA PRO A 185 -1.46 -9.18 6.32
C PRO A 185 -0.74 -9.16 7.67
N LEU A 186 0.41 -9.84 7.79
CA LEU A 186 1.21 -9.80 9.02
C LEU A 186 1.72 -8.39 9.29
N GLN A 187 2.20 -7.69 8.25
CA GLN A 187 2.73 -6.34 8.40
C GLN A 187 1.63 -5.32 8.67
N ILE A 188 0.42 -5.55 8.17
CA ILE A 188 -0.77 -4.75 8.53
C ILE A 188 -1.06 -4.89 10.02
N LYS A 189 -1.08 -6.12 10.54
CA LYS A 189 -1.29 -6.38 11.97
C LYS A 189 -0.21 -5.68 12.81
N ASN A 190 1.06 -5.88 12.45
CA ASN A 190 2.22 -5.27 13.10
C ASN A 190 2.12 -3.73 13.14
N ALA A 191 1.71 -3.11 12.03
CA ALA A 191 1.57 -1.67 11.92
C ALA A 191 0.45 -1.10 12.80
N LEU A 192 -0.68 -1.81 12.88
CA LEU A 192 -1.82 -1.42 13.72
C LEU A 192 -1.48 -1.53 15.21
N GLU A 193 -0.78 -2.59 15.61
CA GLU A 193 -0.29 -2.77 16.98
C GLU A 193 0.67 -1.63 17.39
N LEU A 194 1.58 -1.22 16.51
CA LEU A 194 2.54 -0.15 16.77
C LEU A 194 1.92 1.25 16.78
N LYS A 195 0.90 1.53 15.96
CA LYS A 195 0.21 2.83 15.96
C LYS A 195 -0.76 3.01 17.14
N SER A 196 -0.88 2.03 18.05
CA SER A 196 -1.94 1.99 19.09
C SER A 196 -3.32 2.35 18.52
N SER A 197 -3.55 1.99 17.27
CA SER A 197 -4.75 2.38 16.54
C SER A 197 -5.87 1.41 16.84
N ASP A 198 -7.10 1.90 16.80
CA ASP A 198 -8.27 1.05 16.92
C ASP A 198 -8.23 0.01 15.80
N LEU A 199 -8.13 -1.28 16.16
CA LEU A 199 -8.09 -2.40 15.22
C LEU A 199 -9.37 -2.45 14.35
N SER A 200 -10.43 -1.75 14.76
CA SER A 200 -11.64 -1.56 13.96
C SER A 200 -11.39 -0.72 12.70
N LYS A 201 -10.39 0.17 12.74
CA LYS A 201 -9.93 0.96 11.59
C LYS A 201 -8.75 0.23 10.94
N GLY A 202 -9.00 -0.35 9.77
CA GLY A 202 -7.94 -0.95 8.95
C GLY A 202 -6.84 0.06 8.57
N PHE A 203 -5.67 -0.47 8.20
CA PHE A 203 -4.54 0.33 7.75
C PHE A 203 -4.72 0.75 6.28
N ASP A 204 -4.41 2.02 5.96
CA ASP A 204 -4.49 2.54 4.60
C ASP A 204 -3.09 2.57 3.97
N GLY A 205 -2.95 1.95 2.80
CA GLY A 205 -1.68 1.79 2.08
C GLY A 205 -0.83 0.60 2.52
N VAL A 206 0.44 0.60 2.09
CA VAL A 206 1.42 -0.43 2.42
C VAL A 206 2.23 -0.01 3.65
N PRO A 207 2.23 -0.77 4.76
CA PRO A 207 3.02 -0.42 5.92
C PRO A 207 4.52 -0.40 5.65
N VAL A 208 5.18 0.62 6.18
CA VAL A 208 6.64 0.71 6.24
C VAL A 208 7.09 1.15 7.64
N PHE A 209 8.28 0.69 8.04
CA PHE A 209 8.81 0.84 9.39
C PHE A 209 10.15 1.57 9.37
N GLN A 210 10.32 2.51 10.30
CA GLN A 210 11.53 3.34 10.42
C GLN A 210 11.90 3.53 11.89
N SER A 211 13.17 3.83 12.17
CA SER A 211 13.61 4.25 13.50
C SER A 211 14.71 5.31 13.40
N ASP A 212 14.65 6.33 14.25
CA ASP A 212 15.68 7.39 14.32
C ASP A 212 17.02 6.88 14.86
N LEU A 213 17.03 5.69 15.48
CA LEU A 213 18.24 5.05 15.97
C LEU A 213 19.05 4.38 14.86
N LEU A 214 18.45 4.16 13.68
CA LEU A 214 19.10 3.55 12.53
C LEU A 214 19.45 4.64 11.52
N VAL A 215 20.62 5.26 11.68
CA VAL A 215 21.18 6.20 10.70
C VAL A 215 22.57 5.75 10.31
N ILE A 216 22.74 5.40 9.03
CA ILE A 216 23.99 4.83 8.51
C ILE A 216 24.78 5.91 7.80
N LYS A 217 26.09 5.97 8.03
CA LYS A 217 27.00 6.89 7.32
C LYS A 217 27.96 6.08 6.45
N LYS A 218 27.95 6.31 5.13
CA LYS A 218 28.84 5.63 4.19
C LYS A 218 29.25 6.58 3.06
N LYS A 219 30.53 6.63 2.70
CA LYS A 219 31.09 7.48 1.62
C LYS A 219 30.63 8.96 1.73
N ASN A 220 30.70 9.54 2.93
CA ASN A 220 30.24 10.91 3.23
C ASN A 220 28.74 11.18 2.96
N ARG A 221 27.93 10.13 2.80
CA ARG A 221 26.47 10.20 2.68
C ARG A 221 25.79 9.55 3.88
N ARG A 222 24.67 10.13 4.30
CA ARG A 222 23.78 9.57 5.31
C ARG A 222 22.70 8.74 4.63
N TYR A 223 22.34 7.62 5.24
CA TYR A 223 21.27 6.74 4.81
C TYR A 223 20.32 6.49 5.97
N CYS A 224 19.04 6.68 5.72
CA CYS A 224 17.93 6.47 6.63
C CYS A 224 17.10 5.29 6.09
N PRO A 225 17.31 4.06 6.59
CA PRO A 225 16.68 2.87 6.07
C PRO A 225 15.19 2.80 6.46
N ILE A 226 14.36 2.43 5.50
CA ILE A 226 12.94 2.15 5.66
C ILE A 226 12.70 0.68 5.33
N TYR A 227 11.99 -0.03 6.20
CA TYR A 227 11.79 -1.48 6.10
C TYR A 227 10.34 -1.80 5.77
N PHE A 228 10.10 -2.83 4.94
CA PHE A 228 8.76 -3.36 4.67
C PHE A 228 8.30 -4.39 5.70
N GLN A 229 9.23 -4.98 6.45
CA GLN A 229 8.95 -5.97 7.49
C GLN A 229 9.40 -5.45 8.86
N LYS A 230 8.52 -5.53 9.86
CA LYS A 230 8.82 -5.17 11.25
C LYS A 230 9.96 -6.01 11.81
N GLU A 231 9.99 -7.28 11.45
CA GLU A 231 10.98 -8.24 11.93
C GLU A 231 12.39 -7.87 11.46
N ASP A 232 12.52 -7.21 10.29
CA ASP A 232 13.82 -6.78 9.76
C ASP A 232 14.39 -5.60 10.55
N ILE A 233 13.57 -4.57 10.81
CA ILE A 233 14.01 -3.42 11.60
C ILE A 233 14.33 -3.80 13.05
N GLU A 234 13.56 -4.71 13.65
CA GLU A 234 13.83 -5.21 15.00
C GLU A 234 15.18 -5.93 15.08
N ARG A 235 15.50 -6.78 14.10
CA ARG A 235 16.82 -7.44 14.04
C ARG A 235 17.97 -6.45 13.92
N GLU A 236 17.79 -5.37 13.16
CA GLU A 236 18.83 -4.35 13.01
C GLU A 236 18.97 -3.47 14.26
N LEU A 237 17.87 -3.12 14.91
CA LEU A 237 17.88 -2.40 16.20
C LEU A 237 18.61 -3.19 17.29
N LEU A 238 18.40 -4.51 17.37
CA LEU A 238 19.08 -5.38 18.34
C LEU A 238 20.61 -5.35 18.19
N LYS A 239 21.14 -5.13 16.98
CA LYS A 239 22.59 -5.06 16.75
C LYS A 239 23.18 -3.75 17.25
N VAL A 240 22.42 -2.65 17.12
CA VAL A 240 22.83 -1.31 17.55
C VAL A 240 22.66 -1.14 19.06
N SER A 241 21.67 -1.81 19.66
CA SER A 241 21.26 -1.62 21.05
C SER A 241 21.99 -2.47 22.08
N LYS A 242 23.19 -3.03 21.79
CA LYS A 242 24.00 -3.77 22.80
C LYS A 242 24.31 -2.97 24.08
N ALA A 243 23.94 -1.67 24.14
CA ALA A 243 24.07 -0.78 25.28
C ALA A 243 22.79 -0.55 26.13
N SER A 244 21.59 -1.02 25.73
CA SER A 244 20.36 -0.80 26.53
C SER A 244 19.58 -2.09 26.73
N ARG A 245 19.62 -2.62 27.97
CA ARG A 245 18.73 -3.69 28.43
C ARG A 245 17.37 -3.07 28.77
N GLY A 246 16.33 -3.47 28.05
CA GLY A 246 14.95 -3.24 28.51
C GLY A 246 13.96 -3.09 27.38
N SER A 247 13.00 -4.01 27.34
CA SER A 247 11.66 -3.92 26.73
C SER A 247 11.27 -2.51 26.24
N GLY A 248 11.40 -2.26 24.94
CA GLY A 248 10.99 -0.98 24.35
C GLY A 248 11.24 -0.77 22.85
N PHE A 249 11.78 -1.74 22.09
CA PHE A 249 12.08 -1.52 20.66
C PHE A 249 10.86 -1.10 19.84
N SER A 250 9.68 -1.63 20.19
CA SER A 250 8.41 -1.22 19.58
C SER A 250 8.10 0.27 19.75
N GLN A 251 8.52 0.91 20.85
CA GLN A 251 8.34 2.37 21.04
C GLN A 251 9.29 3.21 20.19
N GLN A 252 10.35 2.60 19.65
CA GLN A 252 11.36 3.27 18.83
C GLN A 252 11.12 3.06 17.33
N ILE A 253 10.07 2.31 16.96
CA ILE A 253 9.68 2.05 15.59
C ILE A 253 8.50 2.95 15.23
N MET A 254 8.71 3.78 14.22
CA MET A 254 7.67 4.59 13.59
C MET A 254 7.06 3.85 12.41
N VAL A 255 5.76 4.02 12.22
CA VAL A 255 5.00 3.38 11.14
C VAL A 255 4.48 4.43 10.16
N GLY A 256 4.85 4.29 8.89
CA GLY A 256 4.34 5.07 7.77
C GLY A 256 3.61 4.19 6.75
N SER A 257 3.01 4.83 5.73
CA SER A 257 2.58 4.15 4.50
C SER A 257 3.60 4.42 3.39
N LEU A 258 3.84 3.44 2.51
CA LEU A 258 4.71 3.59 1.35
C LEU A 258 4.25 4.76 0.48
N GLU A 259 2.95 4.86 0.23
CA GLU A 259 2.33 5.87 -0.62
C GLU A 259 2.55 7.28 -0.08
N ASP A 260 2.41 7.49 1.24
CA ASP A 260 2.67 8.79 1.86
C ASP A 260 4.16 9.15 1.82
N VAL A 261 5.05 8.17 2.01
CA VAL A 261 6.50 8.39 1.93
C VAL A 261 6.89 8.79 0.51
N LEU A 262 6.41 8.05 -0.51
CA LEU A 262 6.70 8.36 -1.91
C LEU A 262 6.17 9.75 -2.30
N LYS A 263 4.94 10.06 -1.91
CA LYS A 263 4.36 11.40 -2.14
C LYS A 263 5.20 12.51 -1.50
N LYS A 264 5.72 12.29 -0.29
CA LYS A 264 6.59 13.26 0.39
C LYS A 264 7.96 13.40 -0.28
N MET A 265 8.52 12.30 -0.79
CA MET A 265 9.75 12.33 -1.59
C MET A 265 9.57 13.12 -2.89
N GLU A 266 8.40 13.02 -3.53
CA GLU A 266 8.07 13.77 -4.75
C GLU A 266 7.83 15.26 -4.50
N ILE A 267 7.21 15.64 -3.38
CA ILE A 267 6.85 17.04 -3.08
C ILE A 267 8.02 17.81 -2.43
N ASN A 268 9.13 17.12 -2.13
CA ASN A 268 10.26 17.56 -1.29
C ASN A 268 10.62 19.07 -1.32
N ASP A 269 11.00 19.60 -0.16
CA ASP A 269 11.63 20.91 0.03
C ASP A 269 13.13 20.75 0.38
N LYS A 270 13.96 21.76 0.05
CA LYS A 270 15.41 21.74 0.32
C LYS A 270 15.72 21.42 1.80
N ASN A 271 16.62 20.46 2.05
CA ASN A 271 17.12 20.03 3.37
C ASN A 271 16.15 19.25 4.28
N SER A 272 15.09 18.68 3.72
CA SER A 272 14.13 17.84 4.46
C SER A 272 14.66 16.49 4.98
N GLY A 273 15.78 16.01 4.41
CA GLY A 273 16.31 14.66 4.67
C GLY A 273 15.64 13.54 3.86
N TRP A 274 14.67 13.83 2.98
CA TRP A 274 14.03 12.82 2.13
C TRP A 274 15.02 12.16 1.14
N ASP A 275 16.09 12.86 0.78
CA ASP A 275 17.17 12.36 -0.10
C ASP A 275 18.05 11.30 0.57
N ASP A 276 18.02 11.20 1.89
CA ASP A 276 18.78 10.21 2.66
C ASP A 276 18.03 8.88 2.78
N LEU A 277 16.75 8.83 2.40
CA LEU A 277 15.95 7.61 2.53
C LEU A 277 16.42 6.50 1.59
N ILE A 278 16.36 5.27 2.09
CA ILE A 278 16.56 4.06 1.30
C ILE A 278 15.59 2.97 1.75
N PHE A 279 14.86 2.36 0.82
CA PHE A 279 14.02 1.22 1.15
C PHE A 279 14.85 -0.06 1.20
N ILE A 280 14.70 -0.85 2.25
CA ILE A 280 15.40 -2.12 2.42
C ILE A 280 14.45 -3.23 1.99
N PRO A 281 14.80 -4.02 0.96
CA PRO A 281 13.95 -5.13 0.51
C PRO A 281 13.69 -6.15 1.63
N PRO A 282 12.50 -6.77 1.68
CA PRO A 282 12.17 -7.79 2.67
C PRO A 282 13.24 -8.87 2.79
N GLY A 283 13.66 -9.17 4.02
CA GLY A 283 14.66 -10.20 4.32
C GLY A 283 16.11 -9.80 4.04
N LYS A 284 16.39 -8.65 3.41
CA LYS A 284 17.76 -8.15 3.20
C LYS A 284 18.25 -7.32 4.38
N SER A 285 19.56 -7.33 4.62
CA SER A 285 20.20 -6.38 5.55
C SER A 285 20.49 -5.05 4.87
N TYR A 286 20.42 -3.95 5.62
CA TYR A 286 20.75 -2.63 5.08
C TYR A 286 22.20 -2.56 4.56
N THR A 287 23.13 -3.29 5.19
CA THR A 287 24.55 -3.26 4.80
C THR A 287 24.73 -3.88 3.42
N GLN A 288 24.13 -5.04 3.18
CA GLN A 288 24.15 -5.69 1.88
C GLN A 288 23.51 -4.80 0.81
N HIS A 289 22.31 -4.27 1.09
CA HIS A 289 21.59 -3.49 0.10
C HIS A 289 22.28 -2.17 -0.26
N ILE A 290 22.80 -1.43 0.73
CA ILE A 290 23.57 -0.20 0.48
C ILE A 290 24.89 -0.51 -0.26
N ASN A 291 25.46 -1.71 -0.10
CA ASN A 291 26.61 -2.12 -0.91
C ASN A 291 26.23 -2.36 -2.37
N GLU A 292 25.07 -2.95 -2.63
CA GLU A 292 24.56 -3.20 -3.99
C GLU A 292 24.17 -1.90 -4.72
N VAL A 293 23.49 -0.97 -4.03
CA VAL A 293 22.92 0.25 -4.66
C VAL A 293 23.90 1.43 -4.68
N ALA A 294 24.86 1.48 -3.75
CA ALA A 294 25.88 2.54 -3.71
C ALA A 294 27.25 2.12 -4.28
N ALA A 295 27.30 0.99 -4.99
CA ALA A 295 28.42 0.58 -5.83
C ALA A 295 28.47 1.45 -7.08
#